data_AF-A0A137NUM7-F1
#
_entry.id   AF-A0A137NUM7-F1
#
_cell.length_a   1.000
_cell.length_b   1.000
_cell.length_c   1.000
_cell.angle_alpha   90.00
_cell.angle_beta   90.00
_cell.angle_gamma   90.00
#
_symmetry.space_group_name_H-M   'P 1'
#
loop_
_entity.id
_entity.type
_entity.pdbx_description
1 polymer ?
#
loop_
_entity_poly.entity_id
_entity_poly.type
_entity_poly.pdbx_seq_one_letter_code
_entity_poly.pdbx_strand_id
1 'polypeptide(L)'
;MSNKTEANEVNLEEHLDQLKASIWLSVGKICDEEGKSNNFTTSTNFKTVLSQLVTEQLETFVKDLEMFSKHAKRSVINNDDIKLCLRRNPDLVNMSQ
;
A
#
# COMPACT_ATOMS: atom_id res chain seq x y z
N MET A 1 -23.90 -22.73 12.57
CA MET A 1 -23.61 -21.44 11.89
C MET A 1 -22.30 -20.83 12.37
N SER A 2 -21.82 -21.08 13.60
CA SER A 2 -20.51 -20.59 14.10
C SER A 2 -19.28 -21.08 13.33
N ASN A 3 -19.15 -22.37 13.01
CA ASN A 3 -17.93 -22.90 12.35
C ASN A 3 -17.60 -22.29 10.97
N LYS A 4 -18.59 -21.76 10.25
CA LYS A 4 -18.36 -21.20 8.91
C LYS A 4 -17.86 -19.75 8.97
N THR A 5 -18.25 -19.02 10.00
CA THR A 5 -17.77 -17.65 10.23
C THR A 5 -16.33 -17.66 10.73
N GLU A 6 -16.02 -18.54 11.70
CA GLU A 6 -14.67 -18.71 12.23
C GLU A 6 -13.68 -19.19 11.15
N ALA A 7 -14.07 -20.15 10.31
CA ALA A 7 -13.23 -20.60 9.20
C ALA A 7 -12.97 -19.52 8.13
N ASN A 8 -13.93 -18.60 7.92
CA ASN A 8 -13.76 -17.49 6.99
C ASN A 8 -12.85 -16.39 7.56
N GLU A 9 -12.91 -16.14 8.87
CA GLU A 9 -12.06 -15.17 9.56
C GLU A 9 -10.59 -15.63 9.57
N VAL A 10 -10.34 -16.90 9.87
CA VAL A 10 -8.99 -17.51 9.83
C VAL A 10 -8.37 -17.39 8.43
N ASN A 11 -9.16 -17.63 7.38
CA ASN A 11 -8.70 -17.51 6.00
C ASN A 11 -8.36 -16.05 5.62
N LEU A 12 -9.14 -15.09 6.10
CA LEU A 12 -8.88 -13.67 5.85
C LEU A 12 -7.59 -13.19 6.53
N GLU A 13 -7.35 -13.62 7.77
CA GLU A 13 -6.14 -13.30 8.52
C GLU A 13 -4.89 -13.87 7.84
N GLU A 14 -4.94 -15.14 7.40
CA GLU A 14 -3.83 -15.77 6.66
C GLU A 14 -3.51 -15.00 5.36
N HIS A 15 -4.53 -14.59 4.61
CA HIS A 15 -4.35 -13.78 3.41
C HIS A 15 -3.73 -12.40 3.71
N LEU A 16 -4.12 -11.75 4.80
CA LEU A 16 -3.55 -10.47 5.20
C LEU A 16 -2.07 -10.61 5.57
N ASP A 17 -1.68 -11.70 6.23
CA ASP A 17 -0.29 -11.97 6.56
C ASP A 17 0.57 -12.24 5.32
N GLN A 18 0.03 -12.96 4.33
CA GLN A 18 0.70 -13.14 3.04
C GLN A 18 0.91 -11.82 2.29
N LEU A 19 -0.08 -10.91 2.33
CA LEU A 19 0.05 -9.57 1.74
C LEU A 19 1.10 -8.74 2.46
N LYS A 20 1.10 -8.71 3.80
CA LYS A 20 2.11 -8.00 4.60
C LYS A 20 3.51 -8.54 4.35
N ALA A 21 3.68 -9.86 4.24
CA ALA A 21 4.96 -10.47 3.90
C ALA A 21 5.45 -10.04 2.50
N SER A 22 4.54 -9.93 1.53
CA SER A 22 4.85 -9.46 0.17
C SER A 22 5.26 -7.98 0.16
N ILE A 23 4.61 -7.14 0.97
CA ILE A 23 5.00 -5.73 1.17
C ILE A 23 6.40 -5.67 1.79
N TRP A 24 6.65 -6.42 2.87
CA TRP A 24 7.94 -6.45 3.55
C TRP A 24 9.08 -6.84 2.59
N LEU A 25 8.86 -7.87 1.77
CA LEU A 25 9.83 -8.28 0.75
C LEU A 25 10.10 -7.17 -0.27
N SER A 26 9.05 -6.49 -0.75
CA SER A 26 9.17 -5.42 -1.74
C SER A 26 9.90 -4.20 -1.16
N VAL A 27 9.55 -3.79 0.05
CA VAL A 27 10.24 -2.72 0.79
C VAL A 27 11.70 -3.08 1.03
N GLY A 28 11.98 -4.32 1.43
CA GLY A 28 13.34 -4.81 1.64
C GLY A 28 14.21 -4.68 0.38
N LYS A 29 13.67 -5.10 -0.78
CA LYS A 29 14.36 -4.98 -2.08
C LYS A 29 14.65 -3.52 -2.44
N ILE A 30 13.66 -2.64 -2.33
CA ILE A 30 13.82 -1.21 -2.63
C ILE A 30 14.88 -0.60 -1.70
N CYS A 31 14.83 -0.89 -0.40
CA CYS A 31 15.84 -0.42 0.55
C CYS A 31 17.25 -0.91 0.21
N ASP A 32 17.40 -2.17 -0.21
CA ASP A 32 18.70 -2.74 -0.57
C ASP A 32 19.24 -2.15 -1.89
N GLU A 33 18.37 -1.82 -2.85
CA GLU A 33 18.72 -1.14 -4.09
C GLU A 33 19.16 0.31 -3.85
N GLU A 34 18.39 1.04 -3.03
CA GLU A 34 18.71 2.42 -2.63
C GLU A 34 19.99 2.48 -1.79
N GLY A 35 20.18 1.52 -0.88
CA GLY A 35 21.38 1.42 -0.06
C GLY A 35 22.64 1.19 -0.89
N LYS A 36 22.56 0.36 -1.94
CA LYS A 36 23.67 0.16 -2.90
C LYS A 36 23.95 1.43 -3.70
N SER A 37 22.92 2.11 -4.18
CA SER A 37 23.06 3.30 -5.03
C SER A 37 23.61 4.51 -4.28
N ASN A 38 23.23 4.67 -3.02
CA ASN A 38 23.58 5.82 -2.18
C ASN A 38 24.63 5.49 -1.11
N ASN A 39 25.22 4.29 -1.16
CA ASN A 39 26.28 3.81 -0.26
C ASN A 39 25.91 3.86 1.25
N PHE A 40 24.71 3.39 1.60
CA PHE A 40 24.29 3.21 2.98
C PHE A 40 23.66 1.83 3.22
N THR A 41 23.53 1.43 4.48
CA THR A 41 22.88 0.17 4.86
C THR A 41 21.62 0.42 5.67
N THR A 42 20.55 -0.31 5.36
CA THR A 42 19.28 -0.21 6.08
C THR A 42 19.17 -1.31 7.13
N SER A 43 18.86 -0.94 8.37
CA SER A 43 18.64 -1.92 9.45
C SER A 43 17.35 -2.71 9.26
N THR A 44 17.29 -3.92 9.81
CA THR A 44 16.07 -4.75 9.79
C THR A 44 14.89 -4.04 10.45
N ASN A 45 15.12 -3.37 11.59
CA ASN A 45 14.07 -2.63 12.29
C ASN A 45 13.50 -1.49 11.43
N PHE A 46 14.36 -0.78 10.70
CA PHE A 46 13.90 0.26 9.78
C PHE A 46 13.03 -0.34 8.66
N LYS A 47 13.46 -1.46 8.04
CA LYS A 47 12.66 -2.15 7.01
C LYS A 47 11.29 -2.59 7.53
N THR A 48 11.23 -3.09 8.77
CA THR A 48 9.98 -3.50 9.42
C THR A 48 9.03 -2.31 9.63
N VAL A 49 9.54 -1.23 10.24
CA VAL A 49 8.72 -0.02 10.48
C VAL A 49 8.27 0.61 9.16
N LEU A 50 9.15 0.65 8.16
CA LEU A 50 8.80 1.17 6.83
C LEU A 50 7.72 0.31 6.16
N SER A 51 7.79 -1.02 6.28
CA SER A 51 6.76 -1.92 5.77
C SER A 51 5.40 -1.71 6.44
N GLN A 52 5.38 -1.44 7.75
CA GLN A 52 4.15 -1.11 8.47
C GLN A 52 3.58 0.23 7.98
N LEU A 53 4.42 1.26 7.87
CA LEU A 53 4.04 2.58 7.36
C LEU A 53 3.43 2.49 5.95
N VAL A 54 4.06 1.72 5.06
CA VAL A 54 3.54 1.50 3.69
C VAL A 54 2.17 0.83 3.72
N THR A 55 1.96 -0.14 4.62
CA THR A 55 0.67 -0.82 4.76
C THR A 55 -0.43 0.17 5.20
N GLU A 56 -0.17 0.98 6.22
CA GLU A 56 -1.10 2.02 6.69
C GLU A 56 -1.40 3.07 5.61
N GLN A 57 -0.38 3.44 4.83
CA GLN A 57 -0.55 4.39 3.73
C GLN A 57 -1.41 3.82 2.61
N LEU A 58 -1.26 2.53 2.28
CA LEU A 58 -2.09 1.85 1.28
C LEU A 58 -3.56 1.80 1.71
N GLU A 59 -3.84 1.52 2.99
CA GLU A 59 -5.23 1.55 3.49
C GLU A 59 -5.88 2.91 3.31
N THR A 60 -5.13 3.98 3.55
CA THR A 60 -5.60 5.35 3.35
C THR A 60 -5.86 5.62 1.87
N PHE A 61 -4.92 5.26 0.99
CA PHE A 61 -5.05 5.47 -0.46
C PHE A 61 -6.21 4.69 -1.07
N VAL A 62 -6.41 3.43 -0.71
CA VAL A 62 -7.50 2.62 -1.27
C VAL A 62 -8.86 3.22 -0.91
N LYS A 63 -9.03 3.67 0.35
CA LYS A 63 -10.27 4.33 0.79
C LYS A 63 -10.53 5.62 0.02
N ASP A 64 -9.50 6.46 -0.14
CA ASP A 64 -9.62 7.70 -0.89
C ASP A 64 -9.94 7.45 -2.37
N LEU A 65 -9.24 6.53 -3.03
CA LEU A 65 -9.47 6.16 -4.43
C LEU A 65 -10.90 5.68 -4.66
N GLU A 66 -11.40 4.82 -3.77
CA GLU A 66 -12.77 4.31 -3.83
C GLU A 66 -13.80 5.44 -3.65
N MET A 67 -13.56 6.35 -2.70
CA MET A 67 -14.43 7.51 -2.48
C MET A 67 -14.44 8.45 -3.69
N PHE A 68 -13.29 8.69 -4.33
CA PHE A 68 -13.20 9.55 -5.51
C PHE A 68 -13.90 8.95 -6.73
N SER A 69 -13.71 7.66 -6.99
CA SER A 69 -14.41 7.00 -8.09
C SER A 69 -15.93 7.03 -7.86
N LYS A 70 -16.39 6.76 -6.62
CA LYS A 70 -17.81 6.83 -6.24
C LYS A 70 -18.37 8.24 -6.34
N HIS A 71 -17.62 9.26 -5.93
CA HIS A 71 -18.02 10.68 -6.06
C HIS A 71 -18.27 11.07 -7.52
N ALA A 72 -17.46 10.53 -8.43
CA ALA A 72 -17.64 10.68 -9.88
C ALA A 72 -18.67 9.72 -10.49
N LYS A 73 -19.48 9.02 -9.68
CA LYS A 73 -20.49 8.02 -10.11
C LYS A 73 -19.91 6.85 -10.91
N ARG A 74 -18.64 6.50 -10.68
CA ARG A 74 -17.94 5.37 -11.30
C ARG A 74 -17.72 4.23 -10.28
N SER A 75 -17.70 3.00 -10.77
CA SER A 75 -17.31 1.80 -10.01
C SER A 75 -15.88 1.34 -10.30
N VAL A 76 -15.22 1.96 -11.29
CA VAL A 76 -13.85 1.65 -11.72
C VAL A 76 -12.98 2.88 -11.48
N ILE A 77 -11.87 2.66 -10.78
CA ILE A 77 -10.85 3.68 -10.47
C ILE A 77 -10.08 4.01 -11.76
N ASN A 78 -9.82 5.29 -12.01
CA ASN A 78 -9.06 5.77 -13.16
C ASN A 78 -7.90 6.70 -12.73
N ASN A 79 -7.15 7.22 -13.71
CA ASN A 79 -6.02 8.12 -13.45
C ASN A 79 -6.42 9.44 -12.77
N ASP A 80 -7.66 9.91 -12.94
CA ASP A 80 -8.11 11.16 -12.31
C ASP A 80 -8.25 10.98 -10.79
N ASP A 81 -8.68 9.79 -10.34
CA ASP A 81 -8.76 9.45 -8.91
C ASP A 81 -7.37 9.45 -8.27
N ILE A 82 -6.38 8.88 -8.97
CA ILE A 82 -4.97 8.85 -8.54
C ILE A 82 -4.42 10.28 -8.44
N LYS A 83 -4.66 11.13 -9.44
CA LYS A 83 -4.25 12.54 -9.42
C LYS A 83 -4.87 13.29 -8.24
N LEU A 84 -6.12 12.98 -7.88
CA LEU A 84 -6.80 13.60 -6.76
C LEU A 84 -6.25 13.15 -5.39
N CYS A 85 -5.80 11.89 -5.27
CA CYS A 85 -5.04 11.41 -4.10
C CYS A 85 -3.71 12.17 -3.95
N LEU A 86 -3.04 12.46 -5.06
CA LEU A 86 -1.72 13.10 -5.08
C LEU A 86 -1.79 14.64 -5.02
N ARG A 87 -2.98 15.25 -4.98
CA ARG A 87 -3.21 16.71 -5.15
C ARG A 87 -2.37 17.64 -4.26
N ARG A 88 -1.87 17.15 -3.12
CA ARG A 88 -1.05 17.94 -2.19
C ARG A 88 0.44 17.95 -2.56
N ASN A 89 0.85 17.12 -3.50
CA ASN A 89 2.24 16.96 -3.95
C ASN A 89 2.30 17.16 -5.48
N PRO A 90 2.46 18.39 -5.97
CA PRO A 90 2.38 18.69 -7.41
C PRO A 90 3.41 17.91 -8.24
N ASP A 91 4.61 17.66 -7.70
CA ASP A 91 5.64 16.88 -8.39
C ASP A 91 5.18 15.43 -8.64
N LEU A 92 4.51 14.81 -7.66
CA LEU A 92 3.94 13.46 -7.82
C LEU A 92 2.77 13.46 -8.81
N VAL A 93 1.98 14.51 -8.86
CA VAL A 93 0.91 14.67 -9.87
C VAL A 93 1.53 14.75 -11.28
N ASN A 94 2.64 15.46 -11.43
CA ASN A 94 3.35 15.58 -12.71
C ASN A 94 4.02 14.26 -13.14
N MET A 95 4.47 13.45 -12.19
CA MET A 95 5.04 12.12 -12.48
C MET A 95 3.98 11.07 -12.86
N SER A 96 2.71 11.28 -12.50
CA SER A 96 1.59 10.35 -12.76
C SER A 96 0.84 10.64 -14.08
N GLN A 97 1.53 11.21 -15.06
CA GLN A 97 0.99 11.57 -16.38
C GLN A 97 0.93 10.40 -17.37
#